data_AF-A0A5E5QKN2-F1
#
_entry.id   AF-A0A5E5QKN2-F1
#
_cell.length_a   1.000
_cell.length_b   1.000
_cell.length_c   1.000
_cell.angle_alpha   90.00
_cell.angle_beta   90.00
_cell.angle_gamma   90.00
#
_symmetry.space_group_name_H-M   'P 1'
#
loop_
_entity.id
_entity.type
_entity.pdbx_description
1 polymer ?
#
loop_
_entity_poly.entity_id
_entity_poly.type
_entity_poly.pdbx_seq_one_letter_code
_entity_poly.pdbx_strand_id
1 'polypeptide(L)'
;MRTLKKPFTLLLILSHLNAFVLGGVSNVHAANQVVDTTKSPTTFIDTTANGVDLINIANPNSVGVSINHYNKFNVGTQGAILNNSKVMGTSQLGGAVYGNPNLNQNADIILNEVGSTNPSVLKGALEVFGKNAAVVIANPNGFGCDGCSFINTSKLTMVSGQSRMSDGAIAGFKINNDLTSDFIIGKLGLYANDTNDVNIISRAIKLRGELQAKQDLALKQGNDYYDYTTGEVKSNTNAAPIEFGIDISHLSNISAGRIKLIVTEKGAGVNTVDGDIITDLSNLEITADGDLVLRA
;
A
#
# COMPACT_ATOMS: atom_id res chain seq x y z
N MET A 1 -53.36 -60.65 -55.23
CA MET A 1 -52.47 -59.47 -55.30
C MET A 1 -53.32 -58.21 -55.35
N ARG A 2 -52.90 -57.15 -54.65
CA ARG A 2 -53.55 -55.82 -54.44
C ARG A 2 -54.61 -55.75 -53.32
N THR A 3 -54.65 -54.80 -52.40
CA THR A 3 -53.69 -53.85 -51.79
C THR A 3 -54.48 -53.15 -50.67
N LEU A 4 -54.00 -53.20 -49.42
CA LEU A 4 -54.51 -52.41 -48.29
C LEU A 4 -54.09 -50.94 -48.49
N LYS A 5 -55.03 -49.98 -48.38
CA LYS A 5 -54.71 -48.56 -48.16
C LYS A 5 -55.47 -48.09 -46.92
N LYS A 6 -54.75 -47.86 -45.82
CA LYS A 6 -55.19 -47.03 -44.70
C LYS A 6 -54.64 -45.61 -44.90
N PRO A 7 -55.38 -44.54 -44.58
CA PRO A 7 -54.87 -43.19 -44.67
C PRO A 7 -53.91 -42.90 -43.49
N PHE A 8 -52.76 -42.32 -43.82
CA PHE A 8 -51.74 -41.85 -42.89
C PHE A 8 -52.08 -40.39 -42.53
N THR A 9 -52.40 -40.12 -41.26
CA THR A 9 -52.56 -38.75 -40.76
C THR A 9 -51.20 -38.27 -40.25
N LEU A 10 -50.62 -37.27 -40.93
CA LEU A 10 -49.33 -36.68 -40.59
C LEU A 10 -49.52 -35.64 -39.47
N LEU A 11 -49.07 -35.95 -38.25
CA LEU A 11 -49.09 -35.03 -37.12
C LEU A 11 -47.75 -34.26 -37.08
N LEU A 12 -47.78 -32.96 -37.41
CA LEU A 12 -46.61 -32.08 -37.30
C LEU A 12 -46.43 -31.68 -35.83
N ILE A 13 -45.33 -32.10 -35.19
CA ILE A 13 -44.97 -31.66 -33.83
C ILE A 13 -43.95 -30.53 -33.97
N LEU A 14 -44.39 -29.28 -33.74
CA LEU A 14 -43.51 -28.12 -33.60
C LEU A 14 -42.81 -28.19 -32.23
N SER A 15 -41.55 -28.60 -32.21
CA SER A 15 -40.70 -28.48 -31.02
C SER A 15 -40.18 -27.04 -30.92
N HIS A 16 -40.63 -26.32 -29.89
CA HIS A 16 -40.08 -25.00 -29.55
C HIS A 16 -38.77 -25.22 -28.77
N LEU A 17 -37.65 -24.88 -29.40
CA LEU A 17 -36.33 -24.89 -28.79
C LEU A 17 -36.22 -23.66 -27.87
N ASN A 18 -36.49 -23.83 -26.57
CA ASN A 18 -36.18 -22.80 -25.58
C ASN A 18 -34.67 -22.74 -25.39
N ALA A 19 -34.01 -21.77 -26.04
CA ALA A 19 -32.62 -21.45 -25.79
C ALA A 19 -32.49 -20.82 -24.40
N PHE A 20 -32.09 -21.61 -23.41
CA PHE A 20 -31.74 -21.13 -22.08
C PHE A 20 -30.36 -20.47 -22.16
N VAL A 21 -30.33 -19.14 -22.32
CA VAL A 21 -29.08 -18.37 -22.22
C VAL A 21 -28.71 -18.30 -20.75
N LEU A 22 -27.75 -19.12 -20.31
CA LEU A 22 -27.05 -18.89 -19.05
C LEU A 22 -26.20 -17.62 -19.21
N GLY A 23 -26.78 -16.48 -18.87
CA GLY A 23 -26.02 -15.25 -18.64
C GLY A 23 -25.10 -15.48 -17.43
N GLY A 24 -23.83 -15.76 -17.69
CA GLY A 24 -22.82 -15.79 -16.65
C GLY A 24 -22.73 -14.43 -15.99
N VAL A 25 -23.13 -14.35 -14.72
CA VAL A 25 -22.82 -13.19 -13.88
C VAL A 25 -21.31 -13.16 -13.71
N SER A 26 -20.65 -12.32 -14.50
CA SER A 26 -19.24 -12.02 -14.31
C SER A 26 -19.16 -11.24 -13.01
N ASN A 27 -18.70 -11.88 -11.93
CA ASN A 27 -18.36 -11.17 -10.71
C ASN A 27 -17.22 -10.21 -11.04
N VAL A 28 -17.53 -8.93 -11.22
CA VAL A 28 -16.53 -7.88 -11.39
C VAL A 28 -15.88 -7.68 -10.02
N HIS A 29 -14.88 -8.48 -9.71
CA HIS A 29 -14.00 -8.19 -8.59
C HIS A 29 -13.21 -6.92 -8.93
N ALA A 30 -13.28 -5.91 -8.07
CA ALA A 30 -12.50 -4.71 -8.24
C ALA A 30 -11.01 -5.07 -8.17
N ALA A 31 -10.25 -4.73 -9.20
CA ALA A 31 -8.81 -4.97 -9.22
C ALA A 31 -8.11 -4.21 -8.08
N ASN A 32 -7.23 -4.91 -7.37
CA ASN A 32 -6.39 -4.34 -6.31
C ASN A 32 -5.34 -3.40 -6.89
N GLN A 33 -4.73 -3.81 -8.01
CA GLN A 33 -3.70 -3.07 -8.73
C GLN A 33 -4.25 -2.57 -10.07
N VAL A 34 -4.07 -1.28 -10.36
CA VAL A 34 -4.34 -0.70 -11.68
C VAL A 34 -3.19 0.24 -12.01
N VAL A 35 -2.30 -0.18 -12.90
CA VAL A 35 -1.15 0.63 -13.35
C VAL A 35 -1.63 1.82 -14.18
N ASP A 36 -1.02 2.98 -13.98
CA ASP A 36 -1.11 4.10 -14.91
C ASP A 36 -0.12 3.87 -16.05
N THR A 37 -0.58 3.17 -17.09
CA THR A 37 0.27 2.80 -18.24
C THR A 37 0.73 4.00 -19.06
N THR A 38 0.17 5.19 -18.84
CA THR A 38 0.65 6.42 -19.50
C THR A 38 1.94 6.93 -18.86
N LYS A 39 2.09 6.77 -17.54
CA LYS A 39 3.28 7.19 -16.78
C LYS A 39 4.26 6.05 -16.53
N SER A 40 3.77 4.82 -16.45
CA SER A 40 4.57 3.61 -16.23
C SER A 40 4.27 2.55 -17.31
N PRO A 41 4.64 2.81 -18.58
CA PRO A 41 4.28 1.95 -19.71
C PRO A 41 4.89 0.55 -19.64
N THR A 42 5.96 0.35 -18.87
CA THR A 42 6.61 -0.95 -18.70
C THR A 42 6.18 -1.68 -17.44
N THR A 43 5.54 -1.01 -16.48
CA THR A 43 5.04 -1.71 -15.28
C THR A 43 3.80 -2.50 -15.67
N PHE A 44 3.74 -3.77 -15.30
CA PHE A 44 2.56 -4.59 -15.56
C PHE A 44 2.33 -5.60 -14.45
N ILE A 45 1.10 -6.08 -14.37
CA ILE A 45 0.64 -7.01 -13.34
C ILE A 45 0.38 -8.36 -13.99
N ASP A 46 1.09 -9.37 -13.50
CA ASP A 46 0.77 -10.77 -13.71
C ASP A 46 0.01 -11.32 -12.50
N THR A 47 -0.40 -12.56 -12.59
CA THR A 47 -0.96 -13.31 -11.45
C THR A 47 -0.17 -14.59 -11.26
N THR A 48 0.26 -14.85 -10.03
CA THR A 48 0.96 -16.10 -9.70
C THR A 48 0.01 -17.30 -9.77
N ALA A 49 0.56 -18.51 -9.76
CA ALA A 49 -0.23 -19.74 -9.84
C ALA A 49 -1.29 -19.87 -8.73
N ASN A 50 -1.05 -19.27 -7.57
CA ASN A 50 -1.96 -19.25 -6.42
C ASN A 50 -2.77 -17.95 -6.30
N GLY A 51 -2.82 -17.11 -7.34
CA GLY A 51 -3.75 -15.98 -7.41
C GLY A 51 -3.27 -14.68 -6.75
N VAL A 52 -1.97 -14.53 -6.49
CA VAL A 52 -1.39 -13.31 -5.92
C VAL A 52 -0.99 -12.36 -7.05
N ASP A 53 -1.26 -11.06 -6.88
CA ASP A 53 -0.83 -10.04 -7.85
C ASP A 53 0.70 -9.96 -7.88
N LEU A 54 1.29 -10.20 -9.05
CA LEU A 54 2.71 -10.11 -9.31
C LEU A 54 3.00 -8.83 -10.11
N ILE A 55 3.48 -7.81 -9.42
CA ILE A 55 3.82 -6.51 -10.00
C ILE A 55 5.24 -6.61 -10.58
N ASN A 56 5.35 -6.72 -11.91
CA ASN A 56 6.62 -6.58 -12.61
C ASN A 56 6.96 -5.09 -12.70
N ILE A 57 7.73 -4.62 -11.72
CA ILE A 57 8.16 -3.22 -11.59
C ILE A 57 8.97 -2.75 -12.82
N ALA A 58 8.99 -1.45 -13.06
CA ALA A 58 9.82 -0.86 -14.11
C ALA A 58 11.32 -1.06 -13.83
N ASN A 59 12.14 -1.06 -14.88
CA ASN A 59 13.60 -1.02 -14.73
C ASN A 59 14.00 0.21 -13.90
N PRO A 60 14.85 0.07 -12.86
CA PRO A 60 15.31 1.22 -12.09
C PRO A 60 16.13 2.16 -12.97
N ASN A 61 16.04 3.45 -12.68
CA ASN A 61 16.83 4.49 -13.34
C ASN A 61 18.31 4.44 -12.92
N SER A 62 19.11 5.41 -13.37
CA SER A 62 20.56 5.46 -13.11
C SER A 62 20.95 5.59 -11.64
N VAL A 63 20.01 5.97 -10.77
CA VAL A 63 20.23 6.09 -9.30
C VAL A 63 19.52 4.98 -8.51
N GLY A 64 19.08 3.92 -9.19
CA GLY A 64 18.55 2.71 -8.54
C GLY A 64 17.06 2.77 -8.17
N VAL A 65 16.33 3.83 -8.57
CA VAL A 65 14.89 3.97 -8.26
C VAL A 65 14.04 3.39 -9.40
N SER A 66 13.23 2.38 -9.08
CA SER A 66 12.13 1.91 -9.93
C SER A 66 10.88 2.74 -9.64
N ILE A 67 10.37 3.45 -10.64
CA ILE A 67 9.23 4.39 -10.50
C ILE A 67 8.00 3.77 -11.15
N ASN A 68 6.98 3.50 -10.34
CA ASN A 68 5.77 2.80 -10.73
C ASN A 68 4.54 3.64 -10.36
N HIS A 69 3.75 4.03 -11.35
CA HIS A 69 2.56 4.86 -11.19
C HIS A 69 1.29 4.02 -11.30
N TYR A 70 0.30 4.33 -10.47
CA TYR A 70 -0.92 3.58 -10.34
C TYR A 70 -2.15 4.49 -10.31
N ASN A 71 -3.24 4.02 -10.90
CA ASN A 71 -4.59 4.49 -10.60
C ASN A 71 -5.15 3.83 -9.33
N LYS A 72 -4.72 2.59 -9.02
CA LYS A 72 -5.04 1.90 -7.77
C LYS A 72 -3.83 1.09 -7.32
N PHE A 73 -3.46 1.24 -6.06
CA PHE A 73 -2.47 0.41 -5.39
C PHE A 73 -3.06 -0.05 -4.04
N ASN A 74 -3.65 -1.24 -4.04
CA ASN A 74 -4.24 -1.88 -2.87
C ASN A 74 -3.64 -3.26 -2.67
N VAL A 75 -3.56 -3.73 -1.44
CA VAL A 75 -3.10 -5.09 -1.14
C VAL A 75 -4.26 -5.83 -0.50
N GLY A 76 -4.80 -6.83 -1.21
CA GLY A 76 -5.82 -7.71 -0.68
C GLY A 76 -5.26 -8.67 0.36
N THR A 77 -6.13 -9.48 0.97
CA THR A 77 -5.72 -10.47 1.98
C THR A 77 -4.81 -11.56 1.43
N GLN A 78 -4.85 -11.82 0.11
CA GLN A 78 -3.92 -12.71 -0.58
C GLN A 78 -2.51 -12.13 -0.73
N GLY A 79 -2.34 -10.84 -0.46
CA GLY A 79 -1.09 -10.12 -0.62
C GLY A 79 -0.83 -9.62 -2.04
N ALA A 80 0.36 -9.07 -2.25
CA ALA A 80 0.90 -8.66 -3.54
C ALA A 80 2.44 -8.77 -3.53
N ILE A 81 3.03 -8.95 -4.71
CA ILE A 81 4.47 -9.17 -4.86
C ILE A 81 5.05 -8.11 -5.80
N LEU A 82 6.05 -7.36 -5.33
CA LEU A 82 6.91 -6.51 -6.15
C LEU A 82 8.06 -7.38 -6.70
N ASN A 83 8.04 -7.68 -8.00
CA ASN A 83 9.04 -8.52 -8.63
C ASN A 83 10.35 -7.75 -8.90
N ASN A 84 11.25 -7.76 -7.94
CA ASN A 84 12.61 -7.21 -8.04
C ASN A 84 13.65 -8.30 -8.30
N SER A 85 13.30 -9.37 -9.02
CA SER A 85 14.21 -10.45 -9.40
C SER A 85 14.49 -10.45 -10.90
N LYS A 86 15.74 -10.76 -11.30
CA LYS A 86 16.11 -10.98 -12.71
C LYS A 86 16.00 -12.45 -13.14
N VAL A 87 15.80 -13.35 -12.18
CA VAL A 87 15.81 -14.80 -12.39
C VAL A 87 14.59 -15.42 -11.72
N MET A 88 14.21 -16.60 -12.21
CA MET A 88 13.16 -17.39 -11.58
C MET A 88 13.56 -17.82 -10.17
N GLY A 89 12.59 -17.92 -9.28
CA GLY A 89 12.77 -18.42 -7.92
C GLY A 89 11.44 -18.64 -7.22
N THR A 90 11.49 -18.77 -5.90
CA THR A 90 10.29 -19.00 -5.07
C THR A 90 10.03 -17.79 -4.19
N SER A 91 8.92 -17.11 -4.45
CA SER A 91 8.35 -16.08 -3.57
C SER A 91 7.61 -16.72 -2.39
N GLN A 92 7.55 -16.02 -1.27
CA GLN A 92 6.84 -16.48 -0.07
C GLN A 92 5.32 -16.48 -0.28
N LEU A 93 4.79 -15.45 -0.95
CA LEU A 93 3.36 -15.32 -1.20
C LEU A 93 2.91 -16.08 -2.45
N GLY A 94 3.73 -16.09 -3.50
CA GLY A 94 3.32 -16.53 -4.83
C GLY A 94 3.81 -17.92 -5.27
N GLY A 95 4.67 -18.56 -4.47
CA GLY A 95 5.38 -19.77 -4.88
C GLY A 95 6.35 -19.49 -6.02
N ALA A 96 6.43 -20.39 -7.01
CA ALA A 96 7.34 -20.25 -8.14
C ALA A 96 6.97 -19.04 -9.02
N VAL A 97 7.91 -18.12 -9.18
CA VAL A 97 7.75 -16.84 -9.90
C VAL A 97 8.93 -16.65 -10.84
N TYR A 98 8.65 -16.21 -12.07
CA TYR A 98 9.68 -15.88 -13.06
C TYR A 98 10.38 -14.55 -12.73
N GLY A 99 11.59 -14.39 -13.25
CA GLY A 99 12.27 -13.09 -13.20
C GLY A 99 11.48 -12.02 -13.95
N ASN A 100 11.54 -10.79 -13.45
CA ASN A 100 10.90 -9.64 -14.05
C ASN A 100 11.59 -9.29 -15.39
N PRO A 101 10.87 -9.38 -16.53
CA PRO A 101 11.45 -9.14 -17.84
C PRO A 101 11.83 -7.67 -18.09
N ASN A 102 11.37 -6.74 -17.25
CA ASN A 102 11.74 -5.33 -17.36
C ASN A 102 13.17 -5.05 -16.88
N LEU A 103 13.75 -5.90 -16.04
CA LEU A 103 14.94 -5.56 -15.26
C LEU A 103 16.27 -5.87 -15.99
N ASN A 104 17.00 -4.82 -16.32
CA ASN A 104 18.44 -4.90 -16.66
C ASN A 104 19.30 -4.98 -15.38
N GLN A 105 18.81 -4.42 -14.28
CA GLN A 105 19.38 -4.46 -12.94
C GLN A 105 18.27 -4.43 -11.90
N ASN A 106 18.54 -4.90 -10.69
CA ASN A 106 17.58 -4.85 -9.59
C ASN A 106 17.51 -3.44 -9.01
N ALA A 107 16.31 -3.02 -8.58
CA ALA A 107 16.10 -1.75 -7.90
C ALA A 107 16.67 -1.76 -6.48
N ASP A 108 17.14 -0.59 -6.03
CA ASP A 108 17.46 -0.31 -4.63
C ASP A 108 16.25 0.31 -3.90
N ILE A 109 15.45 1.09 -4.63
CA ILE A 109 14.22 1.71 -4.15
C ILE A 109 13.09 1.42 -5.16
N ILE A 110 11.95 0.97 -4.66
CA ILE A 110 10.72 0.76 -5.44
C ILE A 110 9.70 1.80 -5.00
N LEU A 111 9.50 2.83 -5.83
CA LEU A 111 8.48 3.85 -5.63
C LEU A 111 7.17 3.41 -6.29
N ASN A 112 6.11 3.33 -5.48
CA ASN A 112 4.74 3.08 -5.89
C ASN A 112 3.91 4.34 -5.64
N GLU A 113 3.55 5.06 -6.68
CA GLU A 113 2.85 6.35 -6.58
C GLU A 113 1.44 6.26 -7.17
N VAL A 114 0.44 6.58 -6.35
CA VAL A 114 -0.97 6.61 -6.78
C VAL A 114 -1.35 8.02 -7.22
N GLY A 115 -1.80 8.14 -8.48
CA GLY A 115 -2.21 9.40 -9.09
C GLY A 115 -3.73 9.64 -9.16
N SER A 116 -4.55 8.70 -8.66
CA SER A 116 -6.00 8.85 -8.62
C SER A 116 -6.45 9.61 -7.37
N THR A 117 -7.77 9.67 -7.13
CA THR A 117 -8.39 10.32 -5.96
C THR A 117 -8.77 9.32 -4.85
N ASN A 118 -8.33 8.06 -4.95
CA ASN A 118 -8.72 7.02 -3.98
C ASN A 118 -7.57 6.74 -3.00
N PRO A 119 -7.87 6.50 -1.71
CA PRO A 119 -6.88 6.04 -0.75
C PRO A 119 -6.37 4.64 -1.12
N SER A 120 -5.21 4.29 -0.58
CA SER A 120 -4.66 2.94 -0.67
C SER A 120 -5.16 2.10 0.50
N VAL A 121 -5.70 0.90 0.21
CA VAL A 121 -6.17 -0.05 1.22
C VAL A 121 -5.28 -1.28 1.21
N LEU A 122 -4.62 -1.56 2.35
CA LEU A 122 -3.67 -2.66 2.52
C LEU A 122 -4.18 -3.62 3.62
N LYS A 123 -4.49 -4.86 3.25
CA LYS A 123 -5.11 -5.88 4.12
C LYS A 123 -4.32 -7.19 4.16
N GLY A 124 -3.10 -7.19 3.63
CA GLY A 124 -2.27 -8.38 3.54
C GLY A 124 -0.81 -8.03 3.32
N ALA A 125 0.00 -9.05 3.04
CA ALA A 125 1.44 -8.92 2.88
C ALA A 125 1.82 -8.29 1.53
N LEU A 126 2.77 -7.36 1.56
CA LEU A 126 3.50 -6.88 0.38
C LEU A 126 4.91 -7.46 0.41
N GLU A 127 5.23 -8.32 -0.55
CA GLU A 127 6.54 -8.97 -0.66
C GLU A 127 7.40 -8.30 -1.72
N VAL A 128 8.68 -8.03 -1.43
CA VAL A 128 9.69 -7.80 -2.46
C VAL A 128 10.31 -9.15 -2.84
N PHE A 129 9.98 -9.67 -4.02
CA PHE A 129 10.60 -10.91 -4.51
C PHE A 129 11.95 -10.60 -5.18
N GLY A 130 12.98 -11.38 -4.86
CA GLY A 130 14.34 -11.20 -5.39
C GLY A 130 15.22 -10.34 -4.47
N LYS A 131 15.95 -9.38 -5.06
CA LYS A 131 16.86 -8.52 -4.29
C LYS A 131 16.06 -7.66 -3.31
N ASN A 132 16.45 -7.68 -2.04
CA ASN A 132 15.94 -6.79 -1.00
C ASN A 132 16.04 -5.31 -1.44
N ALA A 133 14.99 -4.53 -1.19
CA ALA A 133 14.92 -3.13 -1.59
C ALA A 133 14.13 -2.28 -0.58
N ALA A 134 14.33 -0.97 -0.62
CA ALA A 134 13.45 -0.04 0.04
C ALA A 134 12.14 0.08 -0.74
N VAL A 135 11.02 0.17 -0.04
CA VAL A 135 9.69 0.34 -0.61
C VAL A 135 9.13 1.69 -0.20
N VAL A 136 8.70 2.46 -1.18
CA VAL A 136 8.01 3.73 -0.98
C VAL A 136 6.59 3.61 -1.55
N ILE A 137 5.59 3.93 -0.75
CA ILE A 137 4.19 4.01 -1.19
C ILE A 137 3.70 5.43 -0.97
N ALA A 138 3.43 6.14 -2.05
CA ALA A 138 2.99 7.53 -2.03
C ALA A 138 1.55 7.62 -2.56
N ASN A 139 0.63 8.07 -1.72
CA ASN A 139 -0.76 8.29 -2.13
C ASN A 139 -1.29 9.55 -1.44
N PRO A 140 -1.48 10.66 -2.18
CA PRO A 140 -2.00 11.91 -1.60
C PRO A 140 -3.34 11.77 -0.89
N ASN A 141 -4.12 10.72 -1.16
CA ASN A 141 -5.46 10.52 -0.60
C ASN A 141 -5.46 9.68 0.69
N GLY A 142 -4.28 9.33 1.22
CA GLY A 142 -4.18 8.60 2.47
C GLY A 142 -4.22 7.07 2.34
N PHE A 143 -4.28 6.43 3.51
CA PHE A 143 -4.11 4.99 3.66
C PHE A 143 -5.08 4.40 4.67
N GLY A 144 -5.56 3.20 4.37
CA GLY A 144 -6.13 2.27 5.34
C GLY A 144 -5.30 0.99 5.37
N CYS A 145 -4.58 0.74 6.46
CA CYS A 145 -3.91 -0.54 6.71
C CYS A 145 -4.71 -1.32 7.75
N ASP A 146 -5.08 -2.56 7.47
CA ASP A 146 -5.78 -3.43 8.42
C ASP A 146 -5.28 -4.87 8.23
N GLY A 147 -4.18 -5.21 8.90
CA GLY A 147 -3.47 -6.48 8.75
C GLY A 147 -2.39 -6.44 7.66
N CYS A 148 -1.89 -5.25 7.31
CA CYS A 148 -0.83 -5.15 6.31
C CYS A 148 0.51 -5.57 6.89
N SER A 149 1.33 -6.24 6.07
CA SER A 149 2.68 -6.66 6.47
C SER A 149 3.66 -6.55 5.31
N PHE A 150 4.96 -6.55 5.63
CA PHE A 150 6.01 -6.31 4.64
C PHE A 150 7.09 -7.38 4.72
N ILE A 151 7.39 -8.00 3.57
CA ILE A 151 8.34 -9.11 3.46
C ILE A 151 9.51 -8.65 2.59
N ASN A 152 10.73 -8.96 3.03
CA ASN A 152 11.98 -8.65 2.31
C ASN A 152 12.12 -7.15 1.93
N THR A 153 11.66 -6.26 2.81
CA THR A 153 11.75 -4.81 2.65
C THR A 153 12.83 -4.27 3.60
N SER A 154 13.86 -3.60 3.10
CA SER A 154 14.91 -3.03 3.98
C SER A 154 14.44 -1.79 4.73
N LYS A 155 13.73 -0.93 4.01
CA LYS A 155 13.16 0.33 4.50
C LYS A 155 11.79 0.53 3.91
N LEU A 156 10.83 0.94 4.74
CA LEU A 156 9.47 1.27 4.34
C LEU A 156 9.24 2.76 4.52
N THR A 157 8.73 3.43 3.50
CA THR A 157 8.22 4.80 3.60
C THR A 157 6.83 4.86 3.02
N MET A 158 5.84 5.20 3.84
CA MET A 158 4.47 5.41 3.39
C MET A 158 4.09 6.86 3.63
N VAL A 159 3.62 7.53 2.59
CA VAL A 159 3.42 8.99 2.63
C VAL A 159 2.10 9.41 1.99
N SER A 160 1.27 10.12 2.77
CA SER A 160 0.03 10.75 2.29
C SER A 160 0.35 12.00 1.48
N GLY A 161 1.05 11.85 0.37
CA GLY A 161 1.58 12.95 -0.42
C GLY A 161 2.02 12.55 -1.82
N GLN A 162 2.36 13.57 -2.61
CA GLN A 162 2.83 13.41 -3.98
C GLN A 162 4.36 13.49 -4.02
N SER A 163 5.00 12.62 -4.82
CA SER A 163 6.45 12.62 -4.94
C SER A 163 6.98 13.91 -5.58
N ARG A 164 8.20 14.28 -5.19
CA ARG A 164 9.03 15.32 -5.82
C ARG A 164 10.37 14.68 -6.15
N MET A 165 10.65 14.60 -7.44
CA MET A 165 11.86 13.99 -7.97
C MET A 165 12.88 15.07 -8.35
N SER A 166 14.16 14.79 -8.15
CA SER A 166 15.29 15.58 -8.66
C SER A 166 16.31 14.62 -9.25
N ASP A 167 16.68 14.82 -10.52
CA ASP A 167 17.68 14.00 -11.22
C ASP A 167 17.44 12.47 -11.12
N GLY A 168 16.16 12.07 -11.11
CA GLY A 168 15.73 10.68 -10.98
C GLY A 168 15.70 10.14 -9.53
N ALA A 169 16.25 10.87 -8.56
CA ALA A 169 16.15 10.53 -7.14
C ALA A 169 14.88 11.11 -6.51
N ILE A 170 14.43 10.51 -5.42
CA ILE A 170 13.35 11.05 -4.59
C ILE A 170 13.92 12.19 -3.74
N ALA A 171 13.54 13.42 -4.04
CA ALA A 171 13.92 14.58 -3.22
C ALA A 171 13.05 14.67 -1.96
N GLY A 172 11.75 14.41 -2.12
CA GLY A 172 10.79 14.47 -1.02
C GLY A 172 9.35 14.33 -1.49
N PHE A 173 8.42 14.76 -0.65
CA PHE A 173 6.99 14.62 -0.88
C PHE A 173 6.25 15.88 -0.47
N LYS A 174 5.37 16.35 -1.36
CA LYS A 174 4.37 17.36 -1.00
C LYS A 174 3.25 16.64 -0.24
N ILE A 175 3.14 16.89 1.06
CA ILE A 175 2.12 16.26 1.89
C ILE A 175 0.76 16.88 1.54
N ASN A 176 -0.28 16.05 1.47
CA ASN A 176 -1.63 16.57 1.27
C ASN A 176 -2.10 17.27 2.55
N ASN A 177 -2.57 18.50 2.39
CA ASN A 177 -3.04 19.34 3.49
C ASN A 177 -4.55 19.13 3.77
N ASP A 178 -5.16 18.08 3.22
CA ASP A 178 -6.56 17.74 3.49
C ASP A 178 -6.68 16.68 4.60
N LEU A 179 -7.66 16.86 5.50
CA LEU A 179 -8.00 15.92 6.58
C LEU A 179 -8.77 14.69 6.10
N THR A 180 -9.06 14.60 4.80
CA THR A 180 -9.58 13.38 4.18
C THR A 180 -8.49 12.37 3.86
N SER A 181 -7.21 12.75 3.98
CA SER A 181 -6.05 11.97 3.54
C SER A 181 -5.30 11.30 4.70
N ASP A 182 -6.04 10.95 5.74
CA ASP A 182 -5.52 10.33 6.95
C ASP A 182 -4.77 9.03 6.66
N PHE A 183 -3.79 8.73 7.52
CA PHE A 183 -3.20 7.42 7.60
C PHE A 183 -3.87 6.67 8.75
N ILE A 184 -4.63 5.63 8.43
CA ILE A 184 -5.40 4.86 9.42
C ILE A 184 -4.83 3.45 9.49
N ILE A 185 -4.41 3.04 10.68
CA ILE A 185 -4.12 1.64 10.99
C ILE A 185 -5.31 1.10 11.78
N GLY A 186 -5.97 0.10 11.19
CA GLY A 186 -7.12 -0.61 11.75
C GLY A 186 -6.74 -1.64 12.80
N LYS A 187 -7.74 -2.40 13.22
CA LYS A 187 -7.66 -3.31 14.37
C LYS A 187 -6.69 -4.47 14.15
N LEU A 188 -6.53 -4.92 12.92
CA LEU A 188 -5.61 -5.99 12.57
C LEU A 188 -4.16 -5.51 12.48
N GLY A 189 -3.93 -4.19 12.52
CA GLY A 189 -2.59 -3.62 12.68
C GLY A 189 -1.73 -3.55 11.42
N LEU A 190 -0.46 -3.18 11.63
CA LEU A 190 0.62 -3.10 10.64
C LEU A 190 1.85 -3.83 11.19
N TYR A 191 2.38 -4.80 10.44
CA TYR A 191 3.54 -5.59 10.86
C TYR A 191 4.71 -5.47 9.88
N ALA A 192 5.77 -4.80 10.32
CA ALA A 192 7.01 -4.60 9.58
C ALA A 192 8.20 -5.22 10.35
N ASN A 193 8.01 -6.44 10.85
CA ASN A 193 8.93 -7.14 11.76
C ASN A 193 10.29 -7.49 11.14
N ASP A 194 10.36 -7.53 9.81
CA ASP A 194 11.62 -7.75 9.07
C ASP A 194 12.20 -6.46 8.47
N THR A 195 11.57 -5.31 8.72
CA THR A 195 11.98 -4.01 8.16
C THR A 195 12.70 -3.19 9.21
N ASN A 196 13.94 -2.78 8.93
CA ASN A 196 14.77 -2.07 9.91
C ASN A 196 14.32 -0.61 10.09
N ASP A 197 13.84 0.07 9.05
CA ASP A 197 13.47 1.50 9.11
C ASP A 197 12.07 1.70 8.51
N VAL A 198 11.12 2.13 9.34
CA VAL A 198 9.73 2.40 8.95
C VAL A 198 9.41 3.86 9.16
N ASN A 199 9.03 4.57 8.10
CA ASN A 199 8.57 5.95 8.15
C ASN A 199 7.12 6.02 7.65
N ILE A 200 6.22 6.54 8.49
CA ILE A 200 4.84 6.84 8.13
C ILE A 200 4.66 8.35 8.21
N ILE A 201 4.28 8.97 7.09
CA ILE A 201 4.18 10.42 6.96
C ILE A 201 2.78 10.79 6.49
N SER A 202 2.07 11.61 7.27
CA SER A 202 0.74 12.08 6.93
C SER A 202 0.41 13.34 7.73
N ARG A 203 -0.58 14.13 7.29
CA ARG A 203 -1.09 15.24 8.10
C ARG A 203 -1.81 14.76 9.37
N ALA A 204 -2.43 13.60 9.31
CA ALA A 204 -3.00 12.92 10.47
C ALA A 204 -2.73 11.42 10.41
N ILE A 205 -2.32 10.84 11.54
CA ILE A 205 -2.02 9.42 11.72
C ILE A 205 -2.88 8.91 12.87
N LYS A 206 -3.74 7.92 12.59
CA LYS A 206 -4.68 7.31 13.53
C LYS A 206 -4.35 5.84 13.70
N LEU A 207 -3.92 5.45 14.88
CA LEU A 207 -3.67 4.06 15.25
C LEU A 207 -4.87 3.52 16.01
N ARG A 208 -5.42 2.38 15.58
CA ARG A 208 -6.58 1.70 16.21
C ARG A 208 -6.30 0.21 16.41
N GLY A 209 -5.04 -0.16 16.49
CA GLY A 209 -4.54 -1.52 16.52
C GLY A 209 -3.02 -1.53 16.67
N GLU A 210 -2.40 -2.68 16.42
CA GLU A 210 -0.98 -2.86 16.66
C GLU A 210 -0.11 -2.33 15.50
N LEU A 211 1.03 -1.74 15.84
CA LEU A 211 2.06 -1.31 14.91
C LEU A 211 3.42 -1.84 15.38
N GLN A 212 3.98 -2.79 14.63
CA GLN A 212 5.29 -3.38 14.93
C GLN A 212 6.30 -3.06 13.83
N ALA A 213 7.50 -2.66 14.23
CA ALA A 213 8.67 -2.54 13.36
C ALA A 213 9.89 -3.16 14.05
N LYS A 214 10.88 -3.58 13.25
CA LYS A 214 12.04 -4.28 13.81
C LYS A 214 12.93 -3.39 14.67
N GLN A 215 13.38 -2.27 14.11
CA GLN A 215 14.41 -1.42 14.72
C GLN A 215 13.93 0.01 14.87
N ASP A 216 13.89 0.80 13.80
CA ASP A 216 13.52 2.21 13.84
C ASP A 216 12.12 2.41 13.26
N LEU A 217 11.25 3.08 14.03
CA LEU A 217 9.92 3.49 13.62
C LEU A 217 9.75 5.00 13.81
N ALA A 218 9.34 5.70 12.76
CA ALA A 218 9.03 7.12 12.81
C ALA A 218 7.61 7.39 12.29
N LEU A 219 6.77 7.97 13.15
CA LEU A 219 5.50 8.59 12.77
C LEU A 219 5.72 10.09 12.66
N LYS A 220 5.57 10.64 11.45
CA LYS A 220 5.90 12.04 11.16
C LYS A 220 4.66 12.77 10.65
N GLN A 221 4.24 13.75 11.41
CA GLN A 221 3.16 14.65 11.07
C GLN A 221 3.69 15.99 10.58
N GLY A 222 3.13 16.39 9.43
CA GLY A 222 3.19 17.77 8.93
C GLY A 222 2.24 17.94 7.76
N ASN A 223 2.10 19.17 7.29
CA ASN A 223 1.09 19.53 6.28
C ASN A 223 1.66 20.24 5.04
N ASP A 224 2.98 20.32 4.93
CA ASP A 224 3.64 20.97 3.80
C ASP A 224 4.53 20.02 3.02
N TYR A 225 5.67 19.61 3.59
CA TYR A 225 6.71 18.89 2.86
C TYR A 225 7.43 17.88 3.75
N TYR A 226 7.78 16.74 3.17
CA TYR A 226 8.69 15.76 3.75
C TYR A 226 9.92 15.65 2.87
N ASP A 227 11.09 15.96 3.42
CA ASP A 227 12.37 15.81 2.74
C ASP A 227 12.86 14.37 2.90
N TYR A 228 13.01 13.66 1.79
CA TYR A 228 13.33 12.23 1.82
C TYR A 228 14.79 11.96 2.20
N THR A 229 15.67 12.93 1.99
CA THR A 229 17.12 12.79 2.22
C THR A 229 17.47 13.02 3.67
N THR A 230 16.95 14.11 4.25
CA THR A 230 17.19 14.50 5.64
C THR A 230 16.24 13.83 6.62
N GLY A 231 15.06 13.42 6.14
CA GLY A 231 13.99 12.89 6.96
C GLY A 231 13.20 13.97 7.71
N GLU A 232 13.43 15.26 7.43
CA GLU A 232 12.71 16.39 8.02
C GLU A 232 11.29 16.50 7.47
N VAL A 233 10.34 16.83 8.36
CA VAL A 233 8.97 17.16 8.00
C VAL A 233 8.71 18.64 8.30
N LYS A 234 8.00 19.32 7.41
CA LYS A 234 7.70 20.75 7.48
C LYS A 234 6.20 20.97 7.45
N SER A 235 5.78 22.00 8.14
CA SER A 235 4.40 22.47 8.16
C SER A 235 4.30 23.95 7.85
N ASN A 236 3.22 24.32 7.17
CA ASN A 236 2.80 25.69 6.98
C ASN A 236 1.85 26.10 8.12
N THR A 237 1.86 27.39 8.47
CA THR A 237 1.05 27.94 9.57
C THR A 237 -0.37 28.35 9.15
N ASN A 238 -0.73 28.16 7.88
CA ASN A 238 -1.98 28.68 7.31
C ASN A 238 -3.07 27.61 7.16
N ALA A 239 -2.79 26.36 7.55
CA ALA A 239 -3.77 25.28 7.52
C ALA A 239 -4.78 25.42 8.66
N ALA A 240 -5.99 24.87 8.47
CA ALA A 240 -6.99 24.79 9.53
C ALA A 240 -6.45 23.91 10.67
N PRO A 241 -6.45 24.36 11.94
CA PRO A 241 -5.81 23.62 13.03
C PRO A 241 -6.43 22.24 13.24
N ILE A 242 -5.60 21.30 13.67
CA ILE A 242 -6.02 19.97 14.14
C ILE A 242 -5.62 19.80 15.60
N GLU A 243 -6.42 19.05 16.35
CA GLU A 243 -6.13 18.76 17.76
C GLU A 243 -4.97 17.77 17.90
N PHE A 244 -5.03 16.64 17.20
CA PHE A 244 -4.00 15.61 17.22
C PHE A 244 -3.49 15.29 15.82
N GLY A 245 -2.18 15.43 15.64
CA GLY A 245 -1.48 14.99 14.44
C GLY A 245 -1.19 13.49 14.46
N ILE A 246 -0.91 12.96 15.65
CA ILE A 246 -0.72 11.53 15.90
C ILE A 246 -1.66 11.12 17.03
N ASP A 247 -2.57 10.20 16.73
CA ASP A 247 -3.57 9.71 17.68
C ASP A 247 -3.49 8.19 17.80
N ILE A 248 -2.92 7.77 18.93
CA ILE A 248 -2.65 6.38 19.31
C ILE A 248 -3.70 5.87 20.31
N SER A 249 -4.80 6.61 20.49
CA SER A 249 -5.88 6.15 21.36
C SER A 249 -6.52 4.84 20.89
N HIS A 250 -7.26 4.17 21.77
CA HIS A 250 -8.01 2.92 21.52
C HIS A 250 -7.27 1.58 21.68
N LEU A 251 -6.52 1.37 22.77
CA LEU A 251 -5.84 0.10 23.07
C LEU A 251 -4.87 -0.32 21.97
N SER A 252 -4.24 0.68 21.36
CA SER A 252 -3.27 0.50 20.29
C SER A 252 -1.88 0.27 20.89
N ASN A 253 -1.11 -0.65 20.31
CA ASN A 253 0.24 -0.97 20.77
C ASN A 253 1.25 -0.60 19.70
N ILE A 254 2.28 0.15 20.05
CA ILE A 254 3.43 0.42 19.18
C ILE A 254 4.65 -0.29 19.74
N SER A 255 5.35 -1.06 18.92
CA SER A 255 6.57 -1.76 19.32
C SER A 255 7.67 -1.63 18.27
N ALA A 256 8.83 -1.12 18.69
CA ALA A 256 10.05 -1.07 17.89
C ALA A 256 11.27 -0.85 18.81
N GLY A 257 12.48 -1.16 18.31
CA GLY A 257 13.72 -0.86 19.03
C GLY A 257 13.91 0.64 19.35
N ARG A 258 13.43 1.52 18.47
CA ARG A 258 13.40 2.99 18.61
C ARG A 258 12.14 3.54 17.98
N ILE A 259 11.49 4.47 18.68
CA ILE A 259 10.25 5.11 18.24
C ILE A 259 10.44 6.62 18.23
N LYS A 260 10.09 7.26 17.10
CA LYS A 260 10.03 8.72 16.94
C LYS A 260 8.61 9.14 16.60
N LEU A 261 8.03 10.01 17.40
CA LEU A 261 6.76 10.70 17.10
C LEU A 261 7.08 12.17 16.88
N ILE A 262 6.92 12.65 15.65
CA ILE A 262 7.30 14.01 15.25
C ILE A 262 6.05 14.72 14.75
N VAL A 263 5.65 15.82 15.39
CA VAL A 263 4.50 16.65 15.01
C VAL A 263 4.98 18.08 14.82
N THR A 264 4.81 18.62 13.62
CA THR A 264 5.35 19.94 13.24
C THR A 264 4.29 20.98 12.93
N GLU A 265 3.03 20.58 12.85
CA GLU A 265 1.93 21.53 12.70
C GLU A 265 1.66 22.21 14.05
N LYS A 266 1.75 23.53 14.08
CA LYS A 266 1.52 24.31 15.29
C LYS A 266 0.12 24.04 15.86
N GLY A 267 0.06 23.67 17.13
CA GLY A 267 -1.18 23.33 17.84
C GLY A 267 -1.64 21.88 17.68
N ALA A 268 -1.03 21.10 16.78
CA ALA A 268 -1.29 19.67 16.67
C ALA A 268 -0.50 18.91 17.74
N GLY A 269 -1.20 18.02 18.45
CA GLY A 269 -0.65 17.24 19.54
C GLY A 269 -0.39 15.77 19.20
N VAL A 270 0.07 15.05 20.23
CA VAL A 270 0.15 13.59 20.27
C VAL A 270 -0.79 13.08 21.37
N ASN A 271 -1.72 12.20 21.01
CA ASN A 271 -2.61 11.53 21.94
C ASN A 271 -2.22 10.06 22.09
N THR A 272 -1.91 9.62 23.31
CA THR A 272 -1.69 8.19 23.61
C THR A 272 -2.67 7.66 24.65
N VAL A 273 -3.82 8.33 24.86
CA VAL A 273 -4.81 7.92 25.85
C VAL A 273 -5.31 6.51 25.53
N ASP A 274 -4.99 5.57 26.42
CA ASP A 274 -5.28 4.14 26.31
C ASP A 274 -4.47 3.40 25.24
N GLY A 275 -3.32 3.91 24.79
CA GLY A 275 -2.40 3.18 23.91
C GLY A 275 -1.03 2.98 24.57
N ASP A 276 -0.40 1.83 24.30
CA ASP A 276 0.91 1.48 24.84
C ASP A 276 2.02 1.74 23.81
N ILE A 277 3.07 2.41 24.25
CA ILE A 277 4.32 2.56 23.50
C ILE A 277 5.38 1.69 24.17
N ILE A 278 5.77 0.62 23.49
CA ILE A 278 6.67 -0.41 24.00
C ILE A 278 8.02 -0.25 23.30
N THR A 279 8.95 0.41 23.99
CA THR A 279 10.34 0.58 23.56
C THR A 279 11.22 0.89 24.78
N ASP A 280 12.53 0.78 24.64
CA ASP A 280 13.43 1.29 25.67
C ASP A 280 13.26 2.81 25.75
N LEU A 281 13.07 3.37 26.96
CA LEU A 281 12.83 4.81 27.13
C LEU A 281 13.94 5.67 26.54
N SER A 282 15.19 5.20 26.52
CA SER A 282 16.32 5.90 25.87
C SER A 282 16.22 5.96 24.34
N ASN A 283 15.29 5.20 23.75
CA ASN A 283 15.03 5.09 22.34
C ASN A 283 13.65 5.66 21.95
N LEU A 284 12.95 6.35 22.87
CA LEU A 284 11.72 7.08 22.59
C LEU A 284 12.00 8.57 22.41
N GLU A 285 11.58 9.13 21.28
CA GLU A 285 11.62 10.57 20.99
C GLU A 285 10.22 11.05 20.62
N ILE A 286 9.69 12.05 21.33
CA ILE A 286 8.41 12.70 21.02
C ILE A 286 8.65 14.20 20.91
N THR A 287 8.34 14.77 19.75
CA THR A 287 8.37 16.22 19.51
C THR A 287 6.99 16.65 19.01
N ALA A 288 6.41 17.67 19.62
CA ALA A 288 5.14 18.25 19.18
C ALA A 288 5.12 19.76 19.42
N ASP A 289 4.57 20.51 18.44
CA ASP A 289 4.26 21.93 18.56
C ASP A 289 2.84 22.20 19.12
N GLY A 290 2.27 21.21 19.82
CA GLY A 290 0.95 21.21 20.46
C GLY A 290 0.93 20.34 21.71
N ASP A 291 -0.26 19.88 22.11
CA ASP A 291 -0.41 19.14 23.37
C ASP A 291 0.20 17.73 23.32
N LEU A 292 0.85 17.34 24.41
CA LEU A 292 1.30 15.97 24.62
C LEU A 292 0.45 15.34 25.72
N VAL A 293 -0.48 14.45 25.33
CA VAL A 293 -1.35 13.74 26.27
C VAL A 293 -0.84 12.32 26.44
N LEU A 294 -0.05 12.12 27.51
CA LEU A 294 0.45 10.81 27.94
C LEU A 294 -0.38 10.30 29.12
N ARG A 295 -0.65 8.99 29.14
CA ARG A 295 -1.14 8.31 30.33
C ARG A 295 -0.20 7.13 30.61
N ALA A 296 0.36 7.14 31.82
CA ALA A 296 1.19 6.05 32.36
C ALA A 296 0.32 4.96 32.99
#